data_AF-A0A4C1XSZ2-F1
#
_entry.id   AF-A0A4C1XSZ2-F1
#
_cell.length_a   1.000
_cell.length_b   1.000
_cell.length_c   1.000
_cell.angle_alpha   90.00
_cell.angle_beta   90.00
_cell.angle_gamma   90.00
#
_symmetry.space_group_name_H-M   'P 1'
#
loop_
_entity.id
_entity.type
_entity.pdbx_description
1 polymer ?
#
loop_
_entity_poly.entity_id
_entity_poly.type
_entity_poly.pdbx_seq_one_letter_code
_entity_poly.pdbx_strand_id
1 'polypeptide(L)'
;MKGFCDADWASDIIDCKSCTGYVFISQGGAISWCSRREHTVLLSTAEAEYMAMSSAAQEALWLQQLHVEFGQPLTGPLQIFSDNHSAIQLSANDCYLPRSKHIDIWYHF
;
A
#
# COMPACT_ATOMS: atom_id res chain seq x y z
N MET A 1 -8.10 -0.69 -14.67
CA MET A 1 -7.27 -1.45 -13.70
C MET A 1 -7.72 -1.08 -12.30
N LYS A 2 -7.68 -2.01 -11.34
CA LYS A 2 -8.03 -1.77 -9.94
C LYS A 2 -6.95 -2.37 -9.04
N GLY A 3 -6.47 -1.62 -8.06
CA GLY A 3 -5.55 -2.09 -7.03
C GLY A 3 -6.27 -2.37 -5.72
N PHE A 4 -5.85 -3.38 -4.99
CA PHE A 4 -6.28 -3.67 -3.63
C PHE A 4 -5.05 -3.85 -2.76
N CYS A 5 -5.09 -3.36 -1.53
CA CYS A 5 -4.05 -3.58 -0.54
C CYS A 5 -4.67 -3.97 0.80
N ASP A 6 -3.88 -4.71 1.57
CA ASP A 6 -4.27 -5.26 2.87
C ASP A 6 -3.00 -5.45 3.71
N ALA A 7 -3.11 -5.37 5.03
CA ALA A 7 -2.01 -5.62 5.93
C ALA A 7 -2.44 -6.45 7.14
N ASP A 8 -1.70 -7.53 7.40
CA ASP A 8 -1.93 -8.38 8.56
C ASP A 8 -0.92 -8.04 9.66
N TRP A 9 -1.40 -7.38 10.73
CA TRP A 9 -0.56 -6.86 11.82
C TRP A 9 -0.18 -7.95 12.81
N ALA A 10 1.12 -7.98 13.18
CA ALA A 10 1.69 -8.93 14.13
C ALA A 10 1.38 -10.41 13.82
N SER A 11 1.21 -10.72 12.53
CA SER A 11 0.88 -12.06 12.03
C SER A 11 2.04 -13.05 12.17
N ASP A 12 3.29 -12.57 12.25
CA ASP A 12 4.43 -13.42 12.57
C ASP A 12 4.52 -13.68 14.07
N ILE A 13 4.30 -14.94 14.47
CA ILE A 13 4.29 -15.39 15.87
C ILE A 13 5.68 -15.26 16.53
N ILE A 14 6.75 -15.22 15.74
CA ILE A 14 8.13 -15.19 16.25
C ILE A 14 8.60 -13.74 16.47
N ASP A 15 8.40 -12.89 15.47
CA ASP A 15 8.95 -11.53 15.44
C ASP A 15 7.89 -10.42 15.60
N CYS A 16 6.60 -10.77 15.67
CA CYS A 16 5.45 -9.84 15.66
C CYS A 16 5.46 -8.87 14.46
N LYS A 17 6.12 -9.26 13.36
CA LYS A 17 6.18 -8.47 12.13
C LYS A 17 4.85 -8.56 11.40
N SER A 18 4.48 -7.46 10.75
CA SER A 18 3.28 -7.42 9.93
C SER A 18 3.58 -7.95 8.53
N CYS A 19 2.55 -8.42 7.82
CA CYS A 19 2.61 -8.80 6.42
C CYS A 19 1.82 -7.82 5.58
N THR A 20 2.47 -7.24 4.58
CA THR A 20 1.86 -6.32 3.61
C THR A 20 1.49 -7.10 2.35
N GLY A 21 0.27 -6.89 1.86
CA GLY A 21 -0.22 -7.46 0.62
C GLY A 21 -0.78 -6.40 -0.32
N TYR A 22 -0.60 -6.62 -1.62
CA TYR A 22 -1.38 -5.92 -2.64
C TYR A 22 -1.64 -6.80 -3.87
N VAL A 23 -2.66 -6.44 -4.63
CA VAL A 23 -2.96 -7.04 -5.94
C VAL A 23 -3.54 -6.01 -6.91
N PHE A 24 -3.04 -6.00 -8.13
CA PHE A 24 -3.54 -5.22 -9.25
C PHE A 24 -4.24 -6.13 -10.24
N ILE A 25 -5.50 -5.82 -10.53
CA ILE A 25 -6.36 -6.57 -11.44
C ILE A 25 -6.64 -5.73 -12.69
N SER A 26 -6.41 -6.33 -13.85
CA SER A 26 -6.74 -5.78 -15.17
C SER A 26 -7.50 -6.81 -15.99
N GLN A 27 -8.62 -6.40 -16.60
CA GLN A 27 -9.47 -7.26 -17.45
C GLN A 27 -9.91 -8.59 -16.78
N GLY A 28 -10.07 -8.59 -15.45
CA GLY A 28 -10.48 -9.76 -14.68
C GLY A 28 -9.33 -10.69 -14.26
N GLY A 29 -8.08 -10.40 -14.65
CA GLY A 29 -6.89 -11.14 -14.23
C GLY A 29 -5.97 -10.32 -13.32
N ALA A 30 -5.31 -10.98 -12.38
CA ALA A 30 -4.23 -10.37 -11.60
C ALA A 30 -2.99 -10.19 -12.49
N ILE A 31 -2.42 -8.99 -12.50
CA ILE A 31 -1.27 -8.62 -13.35
C ILE A 31 -0.03 -8.24 -12.53
N SER A 32 -0.21 -7.84 -11.27
CA SER A 32 0.86 -7.65 -10.30
C SER A 32 0.32 -7.92 -8.92
N TRP A 33 1.09 -8.57 -8.07
CA TRP A 33 0.74 -8.85 -6.68
C TRP A 33 2.00 -9.01 -5.85
N CYS A 34 1.87 -8.74 -4.57
CA CYS A 34 2.92 -8.97 -3.60
C CYS A 34 2.31 -9.43 -2.28
N SER A 35 3.04 -10.28 -1.58
CA SER A 35 2.84 -10.57 -0.17
C SER A 35 4.22 -10.59 0.46
N ARG A 36 4.52 -9.60 1.29
CA ARG A 36 5.84 -9.46 1.92
C ARG A 36 5.67 -9.32 3.42
N ARG A 37 6.60 -9.93 4.16
CA ARG A 37 6.78 -9.63 5.58
C ARG A 37 7.54 -8.32 5.72
N GLU A 38 7.07 -7.44 6.58
CA GLU A 38 7.73 -6.16 6.85
C GLU A 38 9.07 -6.36 7.58
N HIS A 39 10.03 -5.49 7.26
CA HIS A 39 11.35 -5.54 7.90
C HIS A 39 11.31 -5.01 9.34
N THR A 40 10.37 -4.11 9.63
CA THR A 40 10.20 -3.44 10.91
C THR A 40 8.90 -3.89 11.57
N VAL A 41 8.90 -3.94 12.90
CA VAL A 41 7.67 -4.18 13.69
C VAL A 41 6.86 -2.89 13.73
N LEU A 42 5.61 -2.96 13.31
CA LEU A 42 4.69 -1.83 13.28
C LEU A 42 3.90 -1.75 14.58
N LEU A 43 3.59 -0.54 15.01
CA LEU A 43 3.01 -0.29 16.34
C LEU A 43 1.49 -0.31 16.30
N SER A 44 0.87 -0.35 15.12
CA SER A 44 -0.57 -0.50 14.96
C SER A 44 -0.96 -1.10 13.60
N THR A 45 -2.19 -1.60 13.51
CA THR A 45 -2.82 -2.03 12.24
C THR A 45 -2.94 -0.88 11.24
N ALA A 46 -3.25 0.33 11.70
CA ALA A 46 -3.34 1.51 10.83
C ALA A 46 -2.02 1.86 10.16
N GLU A 47 -0.90 1.70 10.87
CA GLU A 47 0.45 1.87 10.31
C GLU A 47 0.80 0.78 9.29
N ALA A 48 0.39 -0.46 9.55
CA ALA A 48 0.58 -1.57 8.62
C ALA A 48 -0.20 -1.37 7.32
N GLU A 49 -1.47 -0.99 7.44
CA GLU A 49 -2.33 -0.67 6.30
C GLU A 49 -1.81 0.54 5.51
N TYR A 50 -1.30 1.56 6.22
CA TYR A 50 -0.67 2.71 5.58
C TYR A 50 0.56 2.31 4.76
N MET A 51 1.44 1.47 5.32
CA MET A 51 2.59 0.94 4.59
C MET A 51 2.21 0.07 3.40
N ALA A 52 1.13 -0.70 3.51
CA ALA A 52 0.59 -1.47 2.41
C ALA A 52 0.07 -0.58 1.28
N MET A 53 -0.64 0.49 1.61
CA MET A 53 -1.05 1.50 0.64
C MET A 53 0.13 2.18 -0.04
N SER A 54 1.18 2.58 0.70
CA SER A 54 2.38 3.17 0.12
C SER A 54 3.09 2.20 -0.85
N SER A 55 3.18 0.93 -0.49
CA SER A 55 3.77 -0.11 -1.35
C SER A 55 2.92 -0.34 -2.62
N ALA A 56 1.60 -0.35 -2.48
CA ALA A 56 0.69 -0.44 -3.61
C ALA A 56 0.78 0.82 -4.51
N ALA A 57 0.92 2.01 -3.94
CA ALA A 57 1.06 3.26 -4.70
C ALA A 57 2.34 3.28 -5.56
N GLN A 58 3.45 2.77 -5.04
CA GLN A 58 4.69 2.61 -5.82
C GLN A 58 4.50 1.67 -7.02
N GLU A 59 3.90 0.51 -6.78
CA GLU A 59 3.62 -0.46 -7.84
C GLU A 59 2.62 0.09 -8.87
N ALA A 60 1.61 0.84 -8.42
CA ALA A 60 0.64 1.50 -9.27
C ALA A 60 1.30 2.46 -10.28
N LEU A 61 2.26 3.26 -9.82
CA LEU A 61 3.00 4.20 -10.67
C LEU A 61 3.91 3.46 -11.63
N TRP A 62 4.58 2.40 -11.17
CA TRP A 62 5.39 1.56 -12.04
C TRP A 62 4.54 0.93 -13.15
N LEU A 63 3.37 0.37 -12.80
CA LEU A 63 2.42 -0.17 -13.77
C LEU A 63 1.92 0.91 -14.74
N GLN A 64 1.67 2.13 -14.27
CA GLN A 64 1.27 3.24 -15.15
C GLN A 64 2.35 3.57 -16.18
N GLN A 65 3.62 3.62 -15.76
CA GLN A 65 4.75 3.83 -16.66
C GLN A 65 4.88 2.68 -17.67
N LEU A 66 4.77 1.44 -17.21
CA LEU A 66 4.82 0.26 -18.05
C LEU A 66 3.73 0.28 -19.14
N HIS A 67 2.51 0.71 -18.79
CA HIS A 67 1.43 0.86 -19.77
C HIS A 67 1.72 1.94 -20.83
N VAL A 68 2.39 3.03 -20.44
CA VAL A 68 2.85 4.06 -21.39
C VAL A 68 3.89 3.48 -22.36
N GLU A 69 4.84 2.68 -21.86
CA GLU A 69 5.85 2.02 -22.69
C GLU A 69 5.24 1.03 -23.70
N PHE A 70 4.15 0.36 -23.34
CA PHE A 70 3.38 -0.49 -24.25
C PHE A 70 2.48 0.28 -25.24
N GLY A 71 2.51 1.61 -25.23
CA GLY A 71 1.66 2.45 -26.07
C GLY A 71 0.17 2.42 -25.68
N GLN A 72 -0.13 2.00 -24.45
CA GLN A 72 -1.48 1.87 -23.91
C GLN A 72 -1.63 2.70 -22.62
N PRO A 73 -1.47 4.04 -22.68
CA PRO A 73 -1.52 4.88 -21.49
C PRO A 73 -2.86 4.70 -20.76
N LEU A 74 -2.79 4.47 -19.45
CA LEU A 74 -3.98 4.39 -18.60
C LEU A 74 -4.69 5.75 -18.57
N THR A 75 -6.00 5.75 -18.79
CA THR A 75 -6.82 6.97 -18.78
C THR A 75 -7.32 7.24 -17.35
N GLY A 76 -6.76 8.27 -16.70
CA GLY A 76 -7.16 8.70 -15.36
C GLY A 76 -6.34 8.08 -14.21
N PRO A 77 -6.62 8.49 -12.96
CA PRO A 77 -5.90 8.00 -11.78
C PRO A 77 -6.20 6.52 -11.53
N LEU A 78 -5.19 5.77 -11.11
CA LEU A 78 -5.38 4.40 -10.66
C LEU A 78 -6.00 4.38 -9.27
N GLN A 79 -7.13 3.69 -9.13
CA GLN A 79 -7.78 3.48 -7.84
C GLN A 79 -7.17 2.29 -7.10
N ILE A 80 -6.74 2.55 -5.86
CA ILE A 80 -6.29 1.54 -4.88
C ILE A 80 -7.33 1.51 -3.76
N PHE A 81 -7.79 0.32 -3.40
CA PHE A 81 -8.76 0.08 -2.33
C PHE A 81 -8.06 -0.52 -1.11
N SER A 82 -8.31 0.06 0.07
CA SER A 82 -8.01 -0.49 1.40
C SER A 82 -9.31 -0.52 2.20
N ASP A 83 -9.45 -1.42 3.16
CA ASP A 83 -10.61 -1.51 4.05
C ASP A 83 -10.43 -0.67 5.34
N ASN A 84 -9.20 -0.21 5.63
CA ASN A 84 -8.91 0.54 6.83
C ASN A 84 -9.12 2.05 6.66
N HIS A 85 -10.29 2.52 7.07
CA HIS A 85 -10.65 3.94 7.06
C HIS A 85 -9.64 4.86 7.77
N SER A 86 -9.01 4.40 8.87
CA SER A 86 -8.03 5.22 9.60
C SER A 86 -6.74 5.40 8.79
N ALA A 87 -6.32 4.37 8.05
CA ALA A 87 -5.19 4.46 7.15
C ALA A 87 -5.51 5.36 5.96
N ILE A 88 -6.70 5.23 5.36
CA ILE A 88 -7.15 6.08 4.24
C ILE A 88 -7.19 7.56 4.66
N GLN A 89 -7.64 7.85 5.89
CA GLN A 89 -7.62 9.21 6.42
C GLN A 89 -6.20 9.71 6.67
N LEU A 90 -5.27 8.82 7.06
CA LEU A 90 -3.86 9.12 7.25
C LEU A 90 -3.14 9.41 5.92
N SER A 91 -3.56 8.78 4.81
CA SER A 91 -3.02 9.09 3.48
C SER A 91 -3.61 10.35 2.86
N ALA A 92 -4.84 10.72 3.23
CA ALA A 92 -5.52 11.90 2.67
C ALA A 92 -5.19 13.21 3.41
N ASN A 93 -4.76 13.11 4.67
CA ASN A 93 -4.38 14.27 5.45
C ASN A 93 -2.92 14.10 5.90
N ASP A 94 -2.08 15.10 5.65
CA ASP A 94 -0.82 15.35 6.38
C ASP A 94 -1.11 15.69 7.87
N CYS A 95 -2.03 14.96 8.51
CA CYS A 95 -2.41 15.15 9.89
C CYS A 95 -1.30 14.60 10.77
N TYR A 96 -0.34 15.49 11.00
CA TYR A 96 0.72 15.45 11.99
C TYR A 96 0.16 15.06 13.38
N LEU A 97 -0.01 13.77 13.61
CA LEU A 97 -0.22 13.22 14.94
C LEU A 97 1.14 13.29 15.65
N PRO A 98 1.25 13.88 16.86
CA PRO A 98 2.53 13.98 17.59
C PRO A 98 3.22 12.63 17.84
N ARG A 99 2.49 11.52 17.71
CA ARG A 99 2.96 10.12 17.81
C ARG A 99 3.34 9.47 16.48
N SER A 100 3.12 10.13 15.34
CA SER A 100 3.32 9.61 13.98
C SER A 100 4.59 10.10 13.30
N LYS A 101 5.47 10.83 14.01
CA LYS A 101 6.75 11.33 13.46
C LYS A 101 7.67 10.23 12.92
N HIS A 102 7.51 8.99 13.37
CA HIS A 102 8.30 7.86 12.84
C HIS A 102 7.80 7.38 11.47
N ILE A 103 6.54 7.64 11.13
CA ILE A 103 5.88 7.25 9.87
C ILE A 103 6.33 8.19 8.73
N ASP A 104 6.46 9.48 9.01
CA ASP A 104 6.88 10.53 8.06
C ASP A 104 8.29 10.32 7.48
N ILE A 105 9.21 9.75 8.26
CA ILE A 105 10.62 9.63 7.83
C ILE A 105 10.84 8.39 6.96
N TRP A 106 9.93 7.41 6.98
CA TRP A 106 10.15 6.09 6.34
C TRP A 106 9.14 5.71 5.26
N TYR A 107 7.89 6.19 5.30
CA TYR A 107 6.80 5.56 4.54
C TYR A 107 5.86 6.51 3.79
N HIS A 108 6.14 7.81 3.74
CA HIS A 108 5.39 8.74 2.92
C HIS A 108 5.86 8.63 1.46
N PHE A 109 4.95 8.20 0.57
CA PHE A 109 5.17 8.11 -0.87
C PHE A 109 4.02 8.79 -1.60
#